data_AF-A0A1J5WSR3-F1
#
_entry.id   AF-A0A1J5WSR3-F1
#
_cell.length_a   1.000
_cell.length_b   1.000
_cell.length_c   1.000
_cell.angle_alpha   90.00
_cell.angle_beta   90.00
_cell.angle_gamma   90.00
#
_symmetry.space_group_name_H-M   'P 1'
#
loop_
_entity.id
_entity.type
_entity.pdbx_description
1 polymer ?
#
loop_
_entity_poly.entity_id
_entity_poly.type
_entity_poly.pdbx_seq_one_letter_code
_entity_poly.pdbx_strand_id
1 'polypeptide(L)'
;MKQNLPNQKSEDGESCTFCGEENTDCLLCPFCKAATHPFFVCLECLDEGTEKERGKMRCPYCKGDTFAIDMYKEIAEEIAREDARFAEEEARLTEEEVLGILKPYTPDCFELAETLPGEATPLTEKTTVTLENIAISS
;
A
#
# COMPACT_ATOMS: atom_id res chain seq x y z
N MET A 1 8.06 -23.40 -21.10
CA MET A 1 6.70 -22.84 -21.18
C MET A 1 5.78 -23.73 -20.34
N LYS A 2 5.59 -23.39 -19.06
CA LYS A 2 4.63 -24.08 -18.19
C LYS A 2 3.26 -23.45 -18.45
N GLN A 3 2.31 -24.24 -18.92
CA GLN A 3 0.93 -23.81 -19.06
C GLN A 3 0.32 -23.79 -17.66
N ASN A 4 0.13 -22.60 -17.09
CA ASN A 4 -0.63 -22.43 -15.86
C ASN A 4 -2.12 -22.63 -16.18
N LEU A 5 -2.58 -23.88 -16.03
CA LEU A 5 -4.01 -24.13 -15.87
C LEU A 5 -4.44 -23.56 -14.52
N PRO A 6 -5.62 -22.91 -14.42
CA PRO A 6 -6.16 -22.47 -13.14
C PRO A 6 -6.27 -23.69 -12.22
N ASN A 7 -5.58 -23.64 -11.09
CA ASN A 7 -5.57 -24.71 -10.12
C ASN A 7 -6.99 -24.81 -9.51
N GLN A 8 -7.66 -25.94 -9.73
CA GLN A 8 -9.06 -26.16 -9.34
C GLN A 8 -9.28 -26.31 -7.82
N LYS A 9 -8.29 -25.94 -7.00
CA LYS A 9 -8.32 -26.13 -5.54
C LYS A 9 -7.69 -24.93 -4.83
N SER A 10 -8.49 -23.90 -4.62
CA SER A 10 -8.32 -23.02 -3.47
C SER A 10 -9.70 -22.56 -2.98
N GLU A 11 -10.44 -23.49 -2.37
CA GLU A 11 -11.70 -23.18 -1.69
C GLU A 11 -11.48 -22.62 -0.26
N ASP A 12 -10.21 -22.55 0.17
CA ASP A 12 -9.74 -22.04 1.45
C ASP A 12 -9.76 -20.50 1.52
N GLY A 13 -9.85 -19.78 0.40
CA GLY A 13 -9.93 -18.31 0.38
C GLY A 13 -8.64 -17.60 0.83
N GLU A 14 -7.60 -18.37 1.17
CA GLU A 14 -6.32 -17.89 1.71
C GLU A 14 -5.19 -17.91 0.66
N SER A 15 -5.46 -18.43 -0.53
CA SER A 15 -4.47 -18.54 -1.62
C SER A 15 -4.97 -17.91 -2.91
N CYS A 16 -4.01 -17.54 -3.77
CA CYS A 16 -4.33 -17.01 -5.08
C CYS A 16 -4.93 -18.11 -5.97
N THR A 17 -6.14 -17.90 -6.48
CA THR A 17 -6.80 -18.82 -7.42
C THR A 17 -6.03 -18.97 -8.74
N PHE A 18 -5.19 -18.00 -9.11
CA PHE A 18 -4.46 -18.02 -10.37
C PHE A 18 -3.13 -18.77 -10.29
N CYS A 19 -2.22 -18.38 -9.38
CA CYS A 19 -0.93 -19.06 -9.21
C CYS A 19 -0.97 -20.23 -8.21
N GLY A 20 -1.97 -20.29 -7.34
CA GLY A 20 -2.10 -21.31 -6.30
C GLY A 20 -1.17 -21.10 -5.10
N GLU A 21 -0.45 -19.98 -5.02
CA GLU A 21 0.44 -19.69 -3.89
C GLU A 21 -0.35 -19.11 -2.70
N GLU A 22 -0.01 -19.60 -1.51
CA GLU A 22 -0.45 -19.03 -0.24
C GLU A 22 0.19 -17.66 -0.09
N ASN A 23 -0.63 -16.65 0.21
CA ASN A 23 -0.12 -15.30 0.39
C ASN A 23 0.07 -15.02 1.87
N THR A 24 1.25 -15.33 2.40
CA THR A 24 1.66 -14.86 3.73
C THR A 24 1.99 -13.37 3.72
N ASP A 25 2.44 -12.83 2.57
CA ASP A 25 2.99 -11.48 2.48
C ASP A 25 2.30 -10.55 1.46
N CYS A 26 1.44 -11.07 0.57
CA CYS A 26 0.77 -10.23 -0.44
C CYS A 26 -0.74 -10.08 -0.22
N LEU A 27 -1.26 -8.91 -0.57
CA LEU A 27 -2.70 -8.65 -0.55
C LEU A 27 -3.42 -9.47 -1.65
N LEU A 28 -4.47 -10.17 -1.24
CA LEU A 28 -5.37 -10.89 -2.13
C LEU A 28 -6.57 -10.00 -2.51
N CYS A 29 -6.77 -9.81 -3.82
CA CYS A 29 -7.92 -9.10 -4.37
C CYS A 29 -9.04 -10.07 -4.75
N PRO A 30 -10.28 -9.88 -4.27
CA PRO A 30 -11.40 -10.72 -4.67
C PRO A 30 -11.76 -10.48 -6.14
N PHE A 31 -12.15 -11.54 -6.85
CA PHE A 31 -12.55 -11.45 -8.27
C PHE A 31 -13.82 -10.62 -8.47
N CYS A 32 -14.68 -10.51 -7.44
CA CYS A 32 -15.96 -9.81 -7.50
C CYS A 32 -16.35 -9.28 -6.11
N LYS A 33 -17.36 -8.40 -6.06
CA LYS A 33 -17.86 -7.82 -4.80
C LYS A 33 -18.63 -8.79 -3.89
N ALA A 34 -18.98 -9.98 -4.38
CA ALA A 34 -19.73 -10.95 -3.59
C ALA A 34 -18.80 -11.64 -2.58
N ALA A 35 -18.98 -11.33 -1.30
CA ALA A 35 -18.15 -11.86 -0.21
C ALA A 35 -18.19 -13.39 -0.06
N THR A 36 -19.19 -14.05 -0.67
CA THR A 36 -19.37 -15.50 -0.63
C THR A 36 -18.60 -16.26 -1.72
N HIS A 37 -18.02 -15.56 -2.71
CA HIS A 37 -17.27 -16.21 -3.78
C HIS A 37 -15.79 -16.27 -3.42
N PRO A 38 -15.21 -17.47 -3.21
CA PRO A 38 -13.86 -17.63 -2.67
C PRO A 38 -12.77 -17.53 -3.74
N PHE A 39 -12.90 -16.58 -4.69
CA PHE A 39 -11.91 -16.43 -5.76
C PHE A 39 -11.12 -15.15 -5.57
N PHE A 40 -9.81 -15.31 -5.42
CA PHE A 40 -8.89 -14.23 -5.11
C PHE A 40 -7.67 -14.29 -6.02
N VAL A 41 -7.12 -13.14 -6.38
CA VAL A 41 -5.88 -13.01 -7.16
C VAL A 41 -4.88 -12.16 -6.37
N CYS A 42 -3.60 -12.55 -6.36
CA CYS A 42 -2.56 -11.73 -5.75
C CYS A 42 -2.19 -10.55 -6.65
N LEU A 43 -1.62 -9.51 -6.05
CA LEU A 43 -1.17 -8.33 -6.79
C LEU A 43 -0.11 -8.65 -7.85
N GLU A 44 0.80 -9.60 -7.60
CA GLU A 44 1.82 -10.00 -8.57
C GLU A 44 1.20 -10.57 -9.85
N CYS A 45 0.20 -11.45 -9.71
CA CYS A 45 -0.53 -11.97 -10.87
C CYS A 45 -1.30 -10.87 -11.61
N LEU A 46 -1.84 -9.89 -10.87
CA LEU A 46 -2.49 -8.74 -11.47
C LEU A 46 -1.51 -7.82 -12.20
N ASP A 47 -0.29 -7.64 -11.69
CA ASP A 47 0.73 -6.76 -12.25
C ASP A 47 1.46 -7.42 -13.44
N GLU A 48 1.98 -8.62 -13.26
CA GLU A 48 2.77 -9.32 -14.29
C GLU A 48 1.91 -9.96 -15.38
N GLY A 49 0.62 -10.19 -15.11
CA GLY A 49 -0.28 -10.86 -16.04
C GLY A 49 -0.49 -10.07 -17.33
N THR A 50 -0.42 -10.75 -18.48
CA THR A 50 -0.79 -10.14 -19.77
C THR A 50 -2.28 -9.79 -19.80
N GLU A 51 -2.72 -8.85 -20.65
CA GLU A 51 -4.15 -8.51 -20.83
C GLU A 51 -5.04 -9.75 -21.07
N LYS A 52 -4.51 -10.76 -21.77
CA LYS A 52 -5.19 -12.03 -22.02
C LYS A 52 -5.31 -12.89 -20.76
N GLU A 53 -4.32 -12.88 -19.88
CA GLU A 53 -4.33 -13.60 -18.61
C GLU A 53 -5.21 -12.90 -17.58
N ARG A 54 -5.10 -11.56 -17.48
CA ARG A 54 -6.01 -10.73 -16.70
C ARG A 54 -7.46 -10.95 -17.12
N GLY A 55 -7.73 -11.06 -18.42
CA GLY A 55 -9.06 -11.39 -18.94
C GLY A 55 -9.65 -12.73 -18.44
N LYS A 56 -8.84 -13.64 -17.90
CA LYS A 56 -9.28 -14.90 -17.29
C LYS A 56 -9.52 -14.80 -15.77
N MET A 57 -9.06 -13.74 -15.11
CA MET A 57 -9.24 -13.47 -13.68
C MET A 57 -10.63 -12.90 -13.42
N ARG A 58 -11.66 -13.71 -13.70
CA ARG A 58 -13.07 -13.33 -13.60
C ARG A 58 -13.82 -14.31 -12.73
N CYS A 59 -14.73 -13.80 -11.94
CA CYS A 59 -15.56 -14.65 -11.10
C CYS A 59 -16.42 -15.56 -11.99
N PRO A 60 -16.41 -16.90 -11.78
CA PRO A 60 -17.24 -17.83 -12.54
C PRO A 60 -18.73 -17.70 -12.21
N TYR A 61 -19.07 -17.17 -11.02
CA TYR A 61 -20.46 -16.99 -10.57
C TYR A 61 -21.04 -15.62 -10.96
N CYS A 62 -20.24 -14.55 -10.86
CA CYS A 62 -20.64 -13.22 -11.29
C CYS A 62 -20.23 -13.03 -12.76
N LYS A 63 -21.19 -13.13 -13.69
CA LYS A 63 -21.02 -13.10 -15.16
C LYS A 63 -19.94 -12.11 -15.66
N GLY A 64 -18.68 -12.53 -15.63
CA GLY A 64 -17.55 -11.77 -16.13
C GLY A 64 -17.25 -10.45 -15.39
N ASP A 65 -17.53 -10.36 -14.09
CA ASP A 65 -17.15 -9.19 -13.29
C ASP A 65 -15.63 -8.97 -13.37
N THR A 66 -15.22 -7.75 -13.71
CA THR A 66 -13.83 -7.30 -13.84
C THR A 66 -13.31 -6.59 -12.59
N PHE A 67 -14.07 -6.64 -11.50
CA PHE A 67 -13.80 -5.93 -10.25
C PHE A 67 -12.32 -5.93 -9.82
N ALA A 68 -11.66 -7.11 -9.76
CA ALA A 68 -10.25 -7.18 -9.36
C ALA A 68 -9.32 -6.37 -10.28
N ILE A 69 -9.56 -6.43 -11.58
CA ILE A 69 -8.75 -5.75 -12.59
C ILE A 69 -9.00 -4.24 -12.54
N ASP A 70 -10.27 -3.84 -12.43
CA ASP A 70 -10.66 -2.43 -12.42
C ASP A 70 -10.14 -1.74 -11.15
N MET A 71 -10.28 -2.40 -10.00
CA MET A 71 -9.76 -1.91 -8.72
C MET A 71 -8.24 -1.79 -8.74
N TYR A 72 -7.54 -2.78 -9.31
CA TYR A 72 -6.09 -2.70 -9.45
C TYR A 72 -5.65 -1.54 -10.34
N LYS A 73 -6.35 -1.31 -11.48
CA LYS A 73 -6.07 -0.17 -12.37
C LYS A 73 -6.28 1.16 -11.66
N GLU A 74 -7.39 1.31 -10.93
CA GLU A 74 -7.69 2.52 -10.17
C GLU A 74 -6.60 2.82 -9.14
N ILE A 75 -6.15 1.81 -8.39
CA ILE A 75 -5.06 1.96 -7.42
C ILE A 75 -3.75 2.34 -8.11
N ALA A 76 -3.39 1.67 -9.21
CA ALA A 76 -2.16 1.95 -9.94
C ALA A 76 -2.14 3.36 -10.55
N GLU A 77 -3.27 3.82 -11.07
CA GLU A 77 -3.44 5.18 -11.60
C GLU A 77 -3.33 6.25 -10.50
N GLU A 78 -3.88 5.99 -9.32
CA GLU A 78 -3.76 6.91 -8.19
C GLU A 78 -2.31 7.02 -7.71
N ILE A 79 -1.62 5.89 -7.54
CA ILE A 79 -0.19 5.86 -7.18
C ILE A 79 0.63 6.65 -8.20
N ALA A 80 0.45 6.40 -9.49
CA ALA A 80 1.18 7.10 -10.54
C ALA A 80 0.92 8.62 -10.53
N ARG A 81 -0.31 9.05 -10.19
CA ARG A 81 -0.65 10.47 -10.06
C ARG A 81 0.03 11.10 -8.84
N GLU A 82 0.06 10.41 -7.71
CA GLU A 82 0.75 10.88 -6.52
C GLU A 82 2.25 10.99 -6.76
N ASP A 83 2.88 9.97 -7.37
CA ASP A 83 4.30 9.99 -7.70
C ASP A 83 4.66 11.16 -8.63
N ALA A 84 3.82 11.44 -9.62
CA ALA A 84 4.01 12.59 -10.51
C ALA A 84 3.91 13.93 -9.75
N ARG A 85 2.96 14.05 -8.81
CA ARG A 85 2.81 15.24 -7.96
C ARG A 85 4.02 15.43 -7.05
N PHE A 86 4.52 14.35 -6.44
CA PHE A 86 5.73 14.39 -5.62
C PHE A 86 6.96 14.81 -6.42
N ALA A 87 7.13 14.27 -7.63
CA ALA A 87 8.24 14.65 -8.51
C ALA A 87 8.18 16.13 -8.92
N GLU A 88 6.99 16.68 -9.18
CA GLU A 88 6.81 18.11 -9.49
C GLU A 88 7.14 19.00 -8.28
N GLU A 89 6.73 18.59 -7.07
CA GLU A 89 7.02 19.33 -5.84
C GLU A 89 8.52 19.29 -5.49
N GLU A 90 9.17 18.15 -5.66
CA GLU A 90 10.63 18.02 -5.51
C GLU A 90 11.37 18.90 -6.54
N ALA A 91 10.94 18.89 -7.80
CA ALA A 91 11.51 19.75 -8.83
C ALA A 91 11.36 21.24 -8.48
N ARG A 92 10.21 21.66 -7.96
CA ARG A 92 9.99 23.05 -7.53
C ARG A 92 10.86 23.43 -6.34
N LEU A 93 11.01 22.54 -5.34
CA LEU A 93 11.88 22.77 -4.18
C LEU A 93 13.35 22.89 -4.60
N THR A 94 13.81 22.04 -5.52
CA THR A 94 15.18 22.12 -6.05
C THR A 94 15.40 23.41 -6.85
N GLU A 95 14.42 23.87 -7.62
CA GLU A 95 14.50 25.18 -8.31
C GLU A 95 14.55 26.35 -7.31
N GLU A 96 13.70 26.34 -6.27
CA GLU A 96 13.71 27.38 -5.23
C GLU A 96 15.00 27.39 -4.41
N GLU A 97 15.60 26.23 -4.15
CA GLU A 97 16.89 26.09 -3.48
C GLU A 97 18.05 26.58 -4.38
N VAL A 98 18.03 26.22 -5.68
CA VAL A 98 19.01 26.70 -6.68
C VAL A 98 18.91 28.21 -6.91
N LEU A 99 17.70 28.78 -6.88
CA LEU A 99 17.45 30.22 -6.97
C LEU A 99 17.71 30.96 -5.65
N GLY A 100 18.07 30.24 -4.58
CA GLY A 100 18.39 30.80 -3.26
C GLY A 100 17.19 31.41 -2.53
N ILE A 101 15.97 31.04 -2.92
CA ILE A 101 14.71 31.52 -2.33
C ILE A 101 14.47 30.82 -0.99
N LEU A 102 14.75 29.52 -0.93
CA LEU A 102 14.76 28.74 0.31
C LEU A 102 16.21 28.55 0.75
N LYS A 103 16.61 29.21 1.86
CA LYS A 103 17.74 28.71 2.64
C LYS A 103 17.20 27.53 3.46
N PRO A 104 17.75 26.31 3.32
CA PRO A 104 17.42 25.23 4.23
C PRO A 104 17.74 25.69 5.65
N TYR A 105 16.71 26.00 6.44
CA TYR A 105 16.90 26.23 7.86
C TYR A 105 17.14 24.87 8.49
N THR A 106 18.40 24.49 8.55
CA THR A 106 18.84 23.36 9.37
C THR A 106 19.08 23.95 10.76
N PRO A 107 18.25 23.64 11.77
CA PRO A 107 18.54 24.09 13.12
C PRO A 107 19.83 23.38 13.55
N ASP A 108 20.93 24.13 13.67
CA ASP A 108 22.23 23.57 14.07
C ASP A 108 22.21 23.06 15.52
N CYS A 109 21.21 23.43 16.32
CA CYS A 109 21.09 23.08 17.72
C CYS A 109 19.61 22.85 18.08
N PHE A 110 19.28 21.62 18.48
CA PHE A 110 18.06 21.32 19.22
C PHE A 110 18.41 21.40 20.70
N GLU A 111 18.04 22.51 21.35
CA GLU A 111 18.10 22.60 22.80
C GLU A 111 16.81 22.01 23.38
N LEU A 112 16.93 20.95 24.17
CA LEU A 112 15.84 20.44 24.98
C LEU A 112 15.41 21.53 25.96
N ALA A 113 14.17 22.01 25.83
CA ALA A 113 13.62 23.03 26.71
C ALA A 113 13.60 22.60 28.18
N GLU A 114 13.62 21.28 28.44
CA GLU A 114 13.59 20.68 29.77
C GLU A 114 14.58 19.52 29.86
N THR A 115 15.25 19.39 31.00
CA THR A 115 16.09 18.22 31.30
C THR A 115 15.21 16.98 31.38
N LEU A 116 15.46 15.98 30.52
CA LEU A 116 14.81 14.68 30.62
C LEU A 116 15.00 14.11 32.04
N PRO A 117 13.97 13.49 32.64
CA PRO A 117 14.11 12.87 33.96
C PRO A 117 15.22 11.82 33.92
N GLY A 118 16.26 12.03 34.73
CA GLY A 118 17.47 11.19 34.75
C GLY A 118 17.28 9.81 35.37
N GLU A 119 16.11 9.54 35.96
CA GLU A 119 15.74 8.23 36.48
C GLU A 119 14.70 7.55 35.57
N ALA A 120 15.01 6.33 35.17
CA ALA A 120 14.10 5.48 34.43
C ALA A 120 12.85 5.21 35.28
N THR A 121 11.74 5.88 34.95
CA THR A 121 10.46 5.63 35.61
C THR A 121 9.80 4.45 34.91
N PRO A 122 9.60 3.29 35.59
CA PRO A 122 8.94 2.16 34.97
C PRO A 122 7.47 2.51 34.68
N LEU A 123 7.05 2.37 33.43
CA LEU A 123 5.66 2.51 33.02
C LEU A 123 4.89 1.27 33.50
N THR A 124 4.31 1.35 34.69
CA THR A 124 3.60 0.22 35.33
C THR A 124 2.15 0.08 34.85
N GLU A 125 1.62 1.07 34.13
CA GLU A 125 0.26 1.07 33.58
C GLU A 125 0.29 1.25 32.06
N LYS A 126 -0.68 0.65 31.36
CA LYS A 126 -0.82 0.75 29.91
C LYS A 126 -1.11 2.20 29.52
N THR A 127 -0.06 2.97 29.23
CA THR A 127 -0.19 4.35 28.78
C THR A 127 -0.77 4.35 27.37
N THR A 128 -1.97 4.90 27.22
CA THR A 128 -2.59 5.11 25.90
C THR A 128 -2.12 6.47 25.41
N VAL A 129 -1.30 6.50 24.37
CA VAL A 129 -0.90 7.74 23.70
C VAL A 129 -2.06 8.17 22.82
N THR A 130 -2.76 9.23 23.20
CA THR A 130 -3.75 9.91 22.36
C THR A 130 -3.06 11.04 21.59
N LEU A 131 -3.52 11.35 20.37
CA LEU A 131 -2.90 12.37 19.51
C LEU A 131 -2.85 13.77 20.17
N GLU A 132 -3.79 14.05 21.07
CA GLU A 132 -3.83 15.25 21.92
C GLU A 132 -2.65 15.37 22.90
N ASN A 133 -1.98 14.27 23.24
CA ASN A 133 -0.82 14.25 24.14
C ASN A 133 0.50 14.50 23.42
N ILE A 134 0.49 14.65 22.10
CA ILE A 134 1.68 14.96 21.30
C ILE A 134 1.80 16.48 21.24
N ALA A 135 2.61 17.06 22.12
CA ALA A 135 3.00 18.46 22.01
C ALA A 135 3.87 18.63 20.75
N ILE A 136 3.34 19.28 19.73
CA ILE A 136 4.11 19.71 18.56
C ILE A 136 4.75 21.05 18.94
N SER A 137 6.08 21.09 19.06
CA SER A 137 6.81 22.33 19.23
C SER A 137 6.66 23.18 17.96
N SER A 138 6.28 24.44 18.15
CA SER A 138 6.28 25.49 17.13
C SER A 138 7.67 26.07 16.91
#